data_AF-A0AA40TUR4-F1
#
_entry.id   AF-A0AA40TUR4-F1
#
_cell.length_a   1.000
_cell.length_b   1.000
_cell.length_c   1.000
_cell.angle_alpha   90.00
_cell.angle_beta   90.00
_cell.angle_gamma   90.00
#
_symmetry.space_group_name_H-M   'P 1'
#
loop_
_entity.id
_entity.type
_entity.pdbx_description
1 polymer ?
#
loop_
_entity_poly.entity_id
_entity_poly.type
_entity_poly.pdbx_seq_one_letter_code
_entity_poly.pdbx_strand_id
1 'polypeptide(L)' 'MAYLKRFRLQSARRSLLQGHSGYNIAAIASQWGFNHLGRFAQDYQRLFGELPSQTLERGSRH' A
#
# COMPACT_ATOMS: atom_id res chain seq x y z
N MET A 1 -3.01 7.92 19.27
CA MET A 1 -2.34 6.65 18.88
C MET A 1 -2.45 6.39 17.37
N ALA A 2 -1.96 7.29 16.49
CA ALA A 2 -2.05 7.12 15.02
C ALA A 2 -0.71 6.73 14.35
N TYR A 3 0.36 6.65 15.13
CA TYR A 3 1.73 6.47 14.61
C TYR A 3 1.93 5.10 13.97
N LEU A 4 1.41 4.03 14.59
CA LEU A 4 1.53 2.67 14.07
C LEU A 4 0.79 2.48 12.74
N LYS A 5 -0.37 3.12 12.55
CA LYS A 5 -1.09 3.08 11.27
C LYS A 5 -0.27 3.74 10.17
N ARG A 6 0.32 4.91 10.45
CA ARG A 6 1.17 5.64 9.50
C ARG A 6 2.41 4.83 9.12
N PHE A 7 3.05 4.19 10.11
CA PHE A 7 4.18 3.30 9.86
C PHE A 7 3.81 2.12 8.95
N ARG A 8 2.70 1.41 9.24
CA ARG A 8 2.22 0.30 8.41
C ARG A 8 1.91 0.74 6.97
N LEU A 9 1.27 1.89 6.79
CA LEU A 9 0.98 2.47 5.47
C LEU A 9 2.25 2.81 4.70
N GLN A 10 3.26 3.36 5.38
CA GLN A 10 4.54 3.72 4.77
C GLN A 10 5.36 2.47 4.38
N SER A 11 5.33 1.43 5.20
CA SER A 11 5.97 0.15 4.85
C SER A 11 5.26 -0.54 3.69
N ALA A 12 3.92 -0.53 3.66
CA ALA A 12 3.13 -1.01 2.53
C ALA A 12 3.47 -0.26 1.23
N ARG A 13 3.64 1.07 1.29
CA ARG A 13 4.11 1.87 0.14
C ARG A 13 5.46 1.41 -0.39
N ARG A 14 6.43 1.11 0.50
CA ARG A 14 7.74 0.60 0.08
C ARG A 14 7.62 -0.76 -0.60
N SER A 15 6.80 -1.66 -0.05
CA SER A 15 6.52 -2.96 -0.69
C SER A 15 5.84 -2.81 -2.05
N LEU A 16 4.91 -1.86 -2.21
CA LEU A 16 4.26 -1.56 -3.50
C LEU A 16 5.26 -1.03 -4.54
N LEU A 17 6.20 -0.17 -4.12
CA LEU A 17 7.25 0.37 -5.00
C LEU A 17 8.32 -0.66 -5.39
N GLN A 18 8.60 -1.64 -4.51
CA GLN A 18 9.53 -2.74 -4.78
C GLN A 18 8.87 -3.95 -5.47
N GLY A 19 7.54 -3.99 -5.47
CA GLY A 19 6.78 -5.09 -6.04
C GLY A 19 7.00 -5.14 -7.54
N HIS A 20 7.53 -6.27 -8.02
CA HIS A 20 7.57 -6.58 -9.45
C HIS A 20 6.15 -6.86 -9.96
N SER A 21 5.95 -6.70 -11.28
CA SER A 21 4.73 -7.08 -12.01
C SER A 21 4.24 -8.48 -11.60
N GLY A 22 3.27 -8.53 -10.69
CA GLY A 22 2.77 -9.77 -10.09
C GLY A 22 2.39 -9.65 -8.62
N TYR A 23 2.90 -8.65 -7.89
CA TYR A 23 2.51 -8.41 -6.51
C TYR A 23 1.07 -7.91 -6.42
N ASN A 24 0.24 -8.68 -5.70
CA ASN A 24 -1.15 -8.32 -5.46
C ASN A 24 -1.25 -7.33 -4.29
N ILE A 25 -1.92 -6.20 -4.49
CA ILE A 25 -2.21 -5.21 -3.43
C ILE A 25 -2.85 -5.88 -2.20
N ALA A 26 -3.66 -6.93 -2.43
CA ALA A 26 -4.24 -7.76 -1.39
C ALA A 26 -3.21 -8.45 -0.49
N ALA A 27 -2.16 -9.02 -1.09
CA ALA A 27 -1.10 -9.70 -0.35
C ALA A 27 -0.31 -8.71 0.50
N ILE A 28 0.04 -7.55 -0.06
CA ILE A 28 0.77 -6.49 0.64
C ILE A 28 -0.07 -5.94 1.80
N ALA A 29 -1.35 -5.65 1.57
CA ALA A 29 -2.26 -5.18 2.62
C ALA A 29 -2.36 -6.21 3.76
N SER A 30 -2.54 -7.49 3.44
CA SER A 30 -2.61 -8.58 4.41
C SER A 30 -1.31 -8.72 5.22
N GLN A 31 -0.15 -8.65 4.56
CA GLN A 31 1.16 -8.72 5.20
C GLN A 31 1.38 -7.60 6.25
N TRP A 32 0.81 -6.41 6.01
CA TRP A 32 0.89 -5.28 6.94
C TRP A 32 -0.29 -5.20 7.93
N GLY A 33 -1.17 -6.21 7.95
CA GLY A 33 -2.27 -6.34 8.90
C GLY A 33 -3.54 -5.57 8.51
N PHE A 34 -3.73 -5.30 7.22
CA PHE A 34 -4.96 -4.71 6.69
C PHE A 34 -5.87 -5.80 6.12
N ASN A 35 -6.97 -6.06 6.82
CA ASN A 35 -7.97 -7.06 6.41
C ASN A 35 -8.98 -6.53 5.37
N HIS A 36 -9.07 -5.20 5.22
CA HIS A 36 -10.04 -4.56 4.32
C HIS A 36 -9.33 -3.71 3.28
N LEU A 37 -9.32 -4.19 2.03
CA LEU A 37 -8.64 -3.52 0.92
C LEU A 37 -9.21 -2.13 0.61
N GLY A 38 -10.54 -1.99 0.61
CA GLY A 38 -11.17 -0.69 0.37
C GLY A 38 -10.81 0.35 1.43
N ARG A 39 -10.81 -0.05 2.72
CA ARG A 39 -10.41 0.84 3.81
C ARG A 39 -8.92 1.16 3.78
N PHE A 40 -8.08 0.17 3.46
CA PHE A 40 -6.65 0.38 3.24
C PHE A 40 -6.41 1.40 2.12
N ALA A 41 -7.06 1.24 0.96
CA ALA A 41 -6.92 2.16 -0.16
C ALA A 41 -7.38 3.59 0.18
N GLN A 42 -8.50 3.74 0.90
CA GLN A 42 -8.97 5.04 1.35
C GLN A 42 -8.02 5.70 2.35
N ASP A 43 -7.54 4.95 3.36
CA ASP A 43 -6.58 5.46 4.34
C ASP A 43 -5.23 5.80 3.69
N TYR A 44 -4.81 5.00 2.71
CA TYR A 44 -3.60 5.22 1.92
C TYR A 44 -3.73 6.48 1.05
N GLN A 45 -4.82 6.64 0.32
CA GLN A 45 -5.10 7.84 -0.49
C GLN A 45 -5.19 9.09 0.36
N ARG A 46 -5.83 9.02 1.53
CA ARG A 46 -5.90 10.15 2.48
C ARG A 46 -4.51 10.57 2.98
N LEU A 47 -3.58 9.63 3.15
CA LEU A 47 -2.25 9.90 3.68
C LEU A 47 -1.24 10.33 2.60
N PHE A 48 -1.33 9.75 1.40
CA PHE A 48 -0.33 9.90 0.34
C PHE A 48 -0.83 10.65 -0.90
N GLY A 49 -2.13 10.89 -1.02
CA GLY A 49 -2.74 11.55 -2.18
C GLY A 49 -2.83 10.68 -3.44
N GLU A 50 -2.41 9.41 -3.38
CA GLU A 50 -2.43 8.47 -4.50
C GLU A 50 -3.01 7.12 -4.05
N LEU A 51 -3.54 6.33 -4.97
CA LEU A 51 -4.02 4.98 -4.69
C LEU A 51 -2.85 3.98 -4.65
N PRO A 52 -2.93 2.90 -3.86
CA PRO A 52 -1.90 1.86 -3.83
C PRO A 52 -1.67 1.21 -5.20
N SER A 53 -2.70 1.15 -6.06
CA SER A 53 -2.57 0.70 -7.46
C SER A 53 -1.66 1.61 -8.27
N GLN A 54 -1.81 2.93 -8.13
CA GLN A 54 -0.96 3.89 -8.84
C GLN A 54 0.50 3.78 -8.39
N THR A 55 0.73 3.57 -7.09
CA THR A 55 2.09 3.32 -6.57
C THR A 55 2.68 2.04 -7.15
N LEU A 56 1.89 0.95 -7.21
CA LEU A 56 2.33 -0.33 -7.78
C LEU A 56 2.64 -0.21 -9.27
N GLU A 57 1.77 0.45 -10.06
CA GLU A 57 2.00 0.69 -11.49
C GLU A 57 3.29 1.48 -11.76
N ARG A 58 3.71 2.37 -10.85
CA ARG A 58 4.99 3.09 -10.94
C ARG A 58 6.18 2.19 -10.61
N GLY A 59 6.04 1.25 -9.68
CA GLY A 59 7.07 0.26 -9.35
C GLY A 59 7.27 -0.77 -10.46
N SER A 60 6.18 -1.21 -11.09
CA SER A 60 6.19 -2.21 -12.18
C SER A 60 6.74 -1.71 -13.53
N ARG A 61 7.00 -0.40 -13.66
CA ARG A 61 7.53 0.23 -14.89
C ARG A 61 9.07 0.32 -14.93
N HIS A 62 9.75 -0.40 -14.04
CA HIS A 62 11.22 -0.50 -14.00
C HIS A 62 11.69 -1.83 -14.58
#